data_AF-A0AAD3NC63-F1
#
_entry.id   AF-A0AAD3NC63-F1
#
_cell.length_a   1.000
_cell.length_b   1.000
_cell.length_c   1.000
_cell.angle_alpha   90.00
_cell.angle_beta   90.00
_cell.angle_gamma   90.00
#
_symmetry.space_group_name_H-M   'P 1'
#
loop_
_entity.id
_entity.type
_entity.pdbx_description
1 polymer ?
#
loop_
_entity_poly.entity_id
_entity_poly.type
_entity_poly.pdbx_seq_one_letter_code
_entity_poly.pdbx_strand_id
1 'polypeptide(L)'
;RRAATEALARFQGGSDPAATSITSSPLAAGRPSWPGCHCVPCQSTVDGEGQEEGTECRRLRGGSPHQTGDMNLCWNEIKRKSHNIRARLEAFSDNSGKLQLSLQEIIEWLTAKDEELSEQLPIGGDVGAVQHQREFHQAFMEDVKSRGPFIYSVLESAQAFLAQHPFQEPEETLTDGKEVSPRRRILNVSRSVWKQANVASDLWEKLTARCVDRHRHMERTLERLLQIQAAMEELAVALEQAEGVRDAWEPVGDLFIDSLQDHIDATKLFKEELTQVKEGMKHINDLAHQLAISDVHLSMENARALEHLNSRWKVLQ
;
A
#
# COMPACT_ATOMS: atom_id res chain seq x y z
N ARG A 1 -0.17 4.29 11.84
CA ARG A 1 0.80 3.99 12.93
C ARG A 1 0.49 2.69 13.70
N ARG A 2 -0.75 2.38 14.14
CA ARG A 2 -1.10 1.05 14.70
C ARG A 2 -1.23 -0.06 13.64
N ALA A 3 -1.86 0.26 12.50
CA ALA A 3 -2.08 -0.68 11.39
C ALA A 3 -0.78 -1.21 10.74
N ALA A 4 0.21 -0.34 10.52
CA ALA A 4 1.51 -0.73 9.94
C ALA A 4 2.35 -1.64 10.86
N THR A 5 2.27 -1.46 12.18
CA THR A 5 2.85 -2.40 13.17
C THR A 5 2.02 -3.66 13.36
N GLU A 6 0.69 -3.59 13.24
CA GLU A 6 -0.22 -4.74 13.35
C GLU A 6 -0.13 -5.70 12.14
N ALA A 7 0.16 -5.17 10.95
CA ALA A 7 0.45 -5.97 9.76
C ALA A 7 1.76 -6.78 9.93
N LEU A 8 2.74 -6.24 10.66
CA LEU A 8 3.97 -6.94 11.03
C LEU A 8 3.74 -7.95 12.18
N ALA A 9 2.92 -7.60 13.18
CA ALA A 9 2.62 -8.46 14.33
C ALA A 9 1.80 -9.71 13.95
N ARG A 10 0.96 -9.64 12.93
CA ARG A 10 0.27 -10.81 12.37
C ARG A 10 1.17 -11.72 11.52
N PHE A 11 2.35 -11.24 11.13
CA PHE A 11 3.35 -12.03 10.39
C PHE A 11 4.42 -12.65 11.32
N GLN A 12 4.53 -12.21 12.58
CA GLN A 12 5.58 -12.66 13.50
C GLN A 12 5.06 -12.77 14.94
N GLY A 13 4.24 -13.78 15.24
CA GLY A 13 3.62 -14.00 16.56
C GLY A 13 4.51 -13.61 17.75
N GLY A 14 4.10 -12.57 18.48
CA GLY A 14 4.87 -12.02 19.60
C GLY A 14 4.14 -10.87 20.31
N SER A 15 4.06 -11.00 21.63
CA SER A 15 3.19 -10.33 22.62
C SER A 15 3.29 -8.80 22.80
N ASP A 16 2.20 -8.26 23.38
CA ASP A 16 1.91 -6.85 23.74
C ASP A 16 3.02 -6.06 24.47
N PRO A 17 3.07 -4.73 24.30
CA PRO A 17 3.88 -3.85 25.14
C PRO A 17 3.09 -3.20 26.28
N ALA A 18 3.72 -3.15 27.46
CA ALA A 18 3.23 -2.48 28.66
C ALA A 18 3.27 -0.94 28.52
N ALA A 19 2.21 -0.29 29.01
CA ALA A 19 2.08 1.15 29.11
C ALA A 19 2.93 1.73 30.24
N THR A 20 3.62 2.85 29.99
CA THR A 20 4.21 3.69 31.05
C THR A 20 3.70 5.12 30.88
N SER A 21 3.08 5.62 31.93
CA SER A 21 2.56 6.98 32.09
C SER A 21 3.69 7.97 32.36
N ILE A 22 3.66 9.14 31.70
CA ILE A 22 4.53 10.28 32.03
C ILE A 22 3.63 11.46 32.41
N THR A 23 3.78 11.88 33.67
CA THR A 23 3.16 13.04 34.30
C THR A 23 3.76 14.34 33.77
N SER A 24 2.89 15.31 33.50
CA SER A 24 3.20 16.68 33.07
C SER A 24 3.68 17.55 34.25
N SER A 25 4.62 18.46 33.97
CA SER A 25 4.95 19.62 34.81
C SER A 25 5.00 20.87 33.95
N PRO A 26 4.47 22.02 34.40
CA PRO A 26 4.39 23.23 33.59
C PRO A 26 5.68 24.05 33.70
N LEU A 27 6.34 24.30 32.56
CA LEU A 27 7.45 25.24 32.46
C LEU A 27 6.90 26.65 32.21
N ALA A 28 7.19 27.55 33.16
CA ALA A 28 6.87 28.96 33.12
C ALA A 28 7.50 29.67 31.91
N ALA A 29 6.70 30.51 31.25
CA ALA A 29 7.13 31.37 30.17
C ALA A 29 7.93 32.57 30.73
N GLY A 30 9.26 32.47 30.71
CA GLY A 30 10.18 33.60 30.93
C GLY A 30 11.00 33.86 29.66
N ARG A 31 10.93 35.09 29.12
CA ARG A 31 11.88 35.55 28.09
C ARG A 31 13.29 35.56 28.68
N PRO A 32 14.33 35.12 27.95
CA PRO A 32 15.68 35.09 28.50
C PRO A 32 16.23 36.50 28.68
N SER A 33 16.42 36.94 29.92
CA SER A 33 17.30 38.06 30.28
C SER A 33 18.74 37.55 30.33
N TRP A 34 19.66 38.18 29.60
CA TRP A 34 21.06 37.79 29.54
C TRP A 34 21.84 38.27 30.79
N PRO A 35 22.58 37.40 31.49
CA PRO A 35 23.53 37.84 32.51
C PRO A 35 24.79 38.40 31.82
N GLY A 36 25.13 39.66 32.10
CA GLY A 36 26.42 40.26 31.71
C GLY A 36 26.42 41.24 30.53
N CYS A 37 25.30 41.48 29.86
CA CYS A 37 25.19 42.54 28.85
C CYS A 37 24.43 43.74 29.42
N HIS A 38 25.13 44.78 29.89
CA HIS A 38 24.54 46.08 30.18
C HIS A 38 24.44 46.93 28.90
N CYS A 39 23.73 46.44 27.89
CA CYS A 39 23.21 47.34 26.87
C CYS A 39 21.82 47.78 27.35
N VAL A 40 21.72 49.01 27.84
CA VAL A 40 20.42 49.63 28.13
C VAL A 40 19.61 49.60 26.83
N PRO A 41 18.38 49.06 26.82
CA PRO A 41 17.51 49.20 25.66
C PRO A 41 17.25 50.69 25.44
N CYS A 42 17.57 51.22 24.25
CA CYS A 42 17.08 52.54 23.87
C CYS A 42 15.54 52.46 23.83
N GLN A 43 14.89 52.95 24.88
CA GLN A 43 13.46 53.20 24.85
C GLN A 43 13.25 54.46 24.02
N SER A 44 12.62 54.31 22.86
CA SER A 44 12.01 55.43 22.14
C SER A 44 10.72 55.79 22.88
N THR A 45 10.72 56.91 23.61
CA THR A 45 9.47 57.54 24.06
C THR A 45 9.00 58.49 22.97
N VAL A 46 7.75 58.34 22.56
CA VAL A 46 7.08 59.22 21.60
C VAL A 46 6.08 60.05 22.39
N ASP A 47 6.22 61.37 22.40
CA ASP A 47 5.23 62.26 22.99
C ASP A 47 4.04 62.47 22.04
N GLY A 48 2.88 62.81 22.61
CA GLY A 48 1.57 62.87 21.97
C GLY A 48 1.39 63.89 20.82
N GLU A 49 2.45 64.55 20.35
CA GLU A 49 2.45 65.44 19.18
C GLU A 49 3.43 65.02 18.07
N GLY A 50 3.99 63.80 18.11
CA GLY A 50 4.62 63.19 16.93
C GLY A 50 5.94 63.80 16.47
N GLN A 51 6.78 64.31 17.39
CA GLN A 51 8.12 64.79 17.09
C GLN A 51 9.16 63.89 17.80
N GLU A 52 10.03 63.23 17.02
CA GLU A 52 11.11 62.38 17.55
C GLU A 52 12.21 63.25 18.21
N GLU A 53 12.33 63.19 19.54
CA GLU A 53 13.51 63.72 20.22
C GLU A 53 14.71 62.80 19.96
N GLY A 54 15.75 63.36 19.34
CA GLY A 54 17.02 62.69 19.08
C GLY A 54 17.66 62.22 20.38
N THR A 55 17.85 60.91 20.50
CA THR A 55 18.47 60.29 21.67
C THR A 55 19.96 60.64 21.72
N GLU A 56 20.33 61.58 22.58
CA GLU A 56 21.74 61.93 22.79
C GLU A 56 22.41 60.86 23.68
N CYS A 57 23.20 59.98 23.06
CA CYS A 57 24.14 59.11 23.78
C CYS A 57 25.19 59.98 24.48
N ARG A 58 24.96 60.30 25.75
CA ARG A 58 25.90 61.05 26.59
C ARG A 58 27.23 60.28 26.68
N ARG A 59 28.22 60.73 25.91
CA ARG A 59 29.57 60.17 25.83
C ARG A 59 30.29 60.40 27.17
N LEU A 60 30.29 59.39 28.05
CA LEU A 60 31.16 59.37 29.23
C LEU A 60 32.61 59.29 28.75
N ARG A 61 33.31 60.43 28.82
CA ARG A 61 34.73 60.57 28.52
C ARG A 61 35.54 59.87 29.61
N GLY A 62 35.90 58.62 29.36
CA GLY A 62 36.72 57.79 30.27
C GLY A 62 36.95 56.39 29.69
N GLY A 63 37.59 56.29 28.53
CA GLY A 63 37.85 55.02 27.85
C GLY A 63 38.96 54.23 28.53
N SER A 64 38.60 53.23 29.34
CA SER A 64 39.52 52.19 29.79
C SER A 64 39.62 51.09 28.72
N PRO A 65 40.80 50.51 28.42
CA PRO A 65 40.99 49.47 27.38
C PRO A 65 40.09 48.23 27.54
N HIS A 66 39.51 48.06 28.72
CA HIS A 66 38.59 46.97 29.05
C HIS A 66 37.23 47.08 28.35
N GLN A 67 36.67 48.29 28.13
CA GLN A 67 35.37 48.45 27.46
C GLN A 67 35.37 48.07 25.97
N THR A 68 36.46 48.38 25.26
CA THR A 68 36.66 47.95 23.87
C THR A 68 36.88 46.45 23.77
N GLY A 69 37.52 45.84 24.77
CA GLY A 69 37.67 44.38 24.89
C GLY A 69 36.34 43.67 25.03
N ASP A 70 35.48 44.13 25.94
CA ASP A 70 34.15 43.56 26.19
C ASP A 70 33.23 43.69 24.96
N MET A 71 33.30 44.83 24.26
CA MET A 71 32.56 45.04 23.01
C MET A 71 33.06 44.12 21.89
N ASN A 72 34.38 43.87 21.81
CA ASN A 72 34.96 42.93 20.86
C ASN A 72 34.56 41.46 21.18
N LEU A 73 34.49 41.09 22.46
CA LEU A 73 34.00 39.78 22.90
C LEU A 73 32.52 39.58 22.55
N CYS A 74 31.66 40.58 22.85
CA CYS A 74 30.25 40.56 22.47
C CYS A 74 30.08 40.43 20.95
N TRP A 75 30.86 41.19 20.18
CA TRP A 75 30.85 41.11 18.72
C TRP A 75 31.27 39.74 18.19
N ASN A 76 32.32 39.14 18.75
CA ASN A 76 32.76 37.78 18.38
C ASN A 76 31.70 36.72 18.73
N GLU A 77 31.01 36.87 19.86
CA GLU A 77 29.92 35.97 20.25
C GLU A 77 28.70 36.10 19.33
N ILE A 78 28.35 37.33 18.92
CA ILE A 78 27.30 37.56 17.92
C ILE A 78 27.66 36.93 16.58
N LYS A 79 28.91 37.10 16.10
CA LYS A 79 29.39 36.43 14.88
C LYS A 79 29.28 34.92 14.98
N ARG A 80 29.73 34.34 16.10
CA ARG A 80 29.67 32.89 16.35
C ARG A 80 28.24 32.38 16.33
N LYS A 81 27.32 33.06 17.02
CA LYS A 81 25.88 32.72 17.03
C LYS A 81 25.26 32.85 15.63
N SER A 82 25.56 33.92 14.92
CA SER A 82 25.06 34.15 13.55
C SER A 82 25.52 33.06 12.59
N HIS A 83 26.80 32.69 12.65
CA HIS A 83 27.34 31.59 11.86
C HIS A 83 26.68 30.25 12.20
N ASN A 84 26.47 29.95 13.49
CA ASN A 84 25.78 28.73 13.92
C ASN A 84 24.32 28.68 13.44
N ILE A 85 23.58 29.79 13.52
CA ILE A 85 22.20 29.86 13.01
C ILE A 85 22.17 29.63 11.50
N ARG A 86 23.09 30.26 10.75
CA ARG A 86 23.19 30.08 9.30
C ARG A 86 23.47 28.62 8.94
N ALA A 87 24.49 28.01 9.54
CA ALA A 87 24.85 26.61 9.29
C ALA A 87 23.68 25.65 9.60
N ARG A 88 22.93 25.90 10.67
CA ARG A 88 21.74 25.10 11.00
C ARG A 88 20.60 25.26 9.98
N LEU A 89 20.38 26.47 9.48
CA LEU A 89 19.35 26.73 8.47
C LEU A 89 19.72 26.13 7.11
N GLU A 90 21.01 26.19 6.73
CA GLU A 90 21.53 25.54 5.52
C GLU A 90 21.39 24.02 5.62
N ALA A 91 21.84 23.41 6.73
CA ALA A 91 21.69 21.99 6.98
C ALA A 91 20.22 21.53 6.98
N PHE A 92 19.32 22.34 7.57
CA PHE A 92 17.88 22.08 7.52
C PHE A 92 17.38 22.07 6.07
N SER A 93 17.69 23.11 5.30
CA SER A 93 17.25 23.28 3.92
C SER A 93 17.71 22.11 3.03
N ASP A 94 18.98 21.72 3.15
CA ASP A 94 19.57 20.63 2.38
C ASP A 94 18.94 19.28 2.75
N ASN A 95 18.81 19.00 4.05
CA ASN A 95 18.23 17.75 4.52
C ASN A 95 16.75 17.62 4.15
N SER A 96 15.97 18.69 4.36
CA SER A 96 14.57 18.68 3.98
C SER A 96 14.36 18.59 2.48
N GLY A 97 15.20 19.25 1.69
CA GLY A 97 15.12 19.20 0.23
C GLY A 97 15.37 17.80 -0.30
N LYS A 98 16.43 17.12 0.18
CA LYS A 98 16.73 15.73 -0.18
C LYS A 98 15.60 14.78 0.20
N LEU A 99 15.08 14.92 1.42
CA LEU A 99 13.96 14.10 1.90
C LEU A 99 12.70 14.29 1.05
N GLN A 100 12.33 15.53 0.72
CA GLN A 100 11.17 15.81 -0.13
C GLN A 100 11.34 15.24 -1.54
N LEU A 101 12.56 15.25 -2.10
CA LEU A 101 12.86 14.62 -3.39
C LEU A 101 12.70 13.10 -3.32
N SER A 102 13.25 12.45 -2.28
CA SER A 102 13.10 11.00 -2.10
C SER A 102 11.65 10.58 -1.86
N LEU A 103 10.88 11.38 -1.11
CA LEU A 103 9.45 11.17 -0.91
C LEU A 103 8.67 11.29 -2.22
N GLN A 104 9.00 12.28 -3.05
CA GLN A 104 8.40 12.45 -4.37
C GLN A 104 8.73 11.25 -5.28
N GLU A 105 9.99 10.82 -5.31
CA GLU A 105 10.45 9.66 -6.09
C GLU A 105 9.68 8.39 -5.74
N ILE A 106 9.48 8.09 -4.45
CA ILE A 106 8.70 6.91 -4.05
C ILE A 106 7.22 7.06 -4.43
N ILE A 107 6.63 8.25 -4.32
CA ILE A 107 5.22 8.47 -4.71
C ILE A 107 5.03 8.24 -6.20
N GLU A 108 5.91 8.79 -7.04
CA GLU A 108 5.86 8.62 -8.50
C GLU A 108 6.03 7.15 -8.87
N TRP A 109 7.01 6.48 -8.28
CA TRP A 109 7.23 5.05 -8.53
C TRP A 109 6.04 4.19 -8.07
N LEU A 110 5.48 4.46 -6.89
CA LEU A 110 4.31 3.74 -6.38
C LEU A 110 3.08 3.93 -7.27
N THR A 111 2.86 5.15 -7.75
CA THR A 111 1.76 5.47 -8.66
C THR A 111 1.93 4.74 -9.99
N ALA A 112 3.13 4.79 -10.58
CA ALA A 112 3.43 4.07 -11.81
C ALA A 112 3.26 2.54 -11.67
N LYS A 113 3.67 1.97 -10.53
CA LYS A 113 3.48 0.54 -10.26
C LYS A 113 2.03 0.14 -10.02
N ASP A 114 1.24 1.01 -9.41
CA ASP A 114 -0.20 0.80 -9.23
C ASP A 114 -0.95 0.85 -10.58
N GLU A 115 -0.53 1.74 -11.47
CA GLU A 115 -0.98 1.81 -12.87
C GLU A 115 -0.57 0.55 -13.65
N GLU A 116 0.70 0.15 -13.60
CA GLU A 116 1.20 -1.09 -14.23
C GLU A 116 0.40 -2.32 -13.77
N LEU A 117 0.10 -2.43 -12.47
CA LEU A 117 -0.73 -3.51 -11.93
C LEU A 117 -2.19 -3.46 -12.43
N SER A 118 -2.71 -2.27 -12.72
CA SER A 118 -4.06 -2.05 -13.24
C SER A 118 -4.15 -2.36 -14.74
N GLU A 119 -3.07 -2.15 -15.49
CA GLU A 119 -2.97 -2.48 -16.91
C GLU A 119 -2.83 -3.98 -17.17
N GLN A 120 -2.44 -4.77 -16.16
CA GLN A 120 -2.37 -6.21 -16.32
C GLN A 120 -3.75 -6.80 -16.66
N LEU A 121 -3.80 -7.48 -17.81
CA LEU A 121 -4.96 -8.14 -18.42
C LEU A 121 -5.83 -8.93 -17.43
N PRO A 122 -7.13 -9.14 -17.73
CA PRO A 122 -7.96 -10.08 -16.98
C PRO A 122 -7.33 -11.48 -16.98
N ILE A 123 -7.63 -12.25 -15.94
CA ILE A 123 -7.09 -13.60 -15.80
C ILE A 123 -7.66 -14.49 -16.92
N GLY A 124 -6.78 -15.25 -17.57
CA GLY A 124 -7.13 -16.13 -18.68
C GLY A 124 -8.08 -17.28 -18.29
N GLY A 125 -8.73 -17.85 -19.30
CA GLY A 125 -9.73 -18.92 -19.16
C GLY A 125 -9.20 -20.35 -19.29
N ASP A 126 -7.90 -20.51 -19.40
CA ASP A 126 -7.21 -21.78 -19.54
C ASP A 126 -5.94 -21.82 -18.67
N VAL A 127 -5.52 -23.03 -18.33
CA VAL A 127 -4.39 -23.28 -17.42
C VAL A 127 -3.10 -22.65 -17.95
N GLY A 128 -2.85 -22.71 -19.25
CA GLY A 128 -1.63 -22.17 -19.86
C GLY A 128 -1.54 -20.66 -19.74
N ALA A 129 -2.63 -19.95 -20.06
CA ALA A 129 -2.71 -18.50 -19.93
C ALA A 129 -2.52 -18.04 -18.47
N VAL A 130 -3.19 -18.68 -17.52
CA VAL A 130 -3.06 -18.32 -16.09
C VAL A 130 -1.65 -18.61 -15.57
N GLN A 131 -1.05 -19.73 -15.97
CA GLN A 131 0.32 -20.06 -15.57
C GLN A 131 1.32 -19.01 -16.06
N HIS A 132 1.21 -18.58 -17.32
CA HIS A 132 2.05 -17.52 -17.87
C HIS A 132 1.84 -16.17 -17.16
N GLN A 133 0.58 -15.80 -16.89
CA GLN A 133 0.25 -14.59 -16.13
C GLN A 133 0.82 -14.63 -14.70
N ARG A 134 0.82 -15.81 -14.05
CA ARG A 134 1.42 -16.00 -12.72
C ARG A 134 2.91 -15.76 -12.72
N GLU A 135 3.63 -16.26 -13.70
CA GLU A 135 5.09 -16.05 -13.83
C GLU A 135 5.42 -14.56 -13.96
N PHE A 136 4.69 -13.85 -14.82
CA PHE A 136 4.85 -12.40 -14.97
C PHE A 136 4.55 -11.66 -13.66
N HIS A 137 3.46 -12.01 -12.98
CA HIS A 137 3.09 -11.38 -11.71
C HIS A 137 4.08 -11.68 -10.58
N GLN A 138 4.67 -12.88 -10.55
CA GLN A 138 5.73 -13.21 -9.59
C GLN A 138 6.96 -12.33 -9.78
N ALA A 139 7.39 -12.10 -11.02
CA ALA A 139 8.47 -11.17 -11.32
C ALA A 139 8.12 -9.74 -10.89
N PHE A 140 6.90 -9.28 -11.16
CA PHE A 140 6.40 -7.98 -10.69
C PHE A 140 6.42 -7.85 -9.16
N MET A 141 5.98 -8.88 -8.44
CA MET A 141 5.99 -8.89 -6.98
C MET A 141 7.42 -8.83 -6.41
N GLU A 142 8.38 -9.53 -7.00
CA GLU A 142 9.78 -9.46 -6.58
C GLU A 142 10.39 -8.08 -6.86
N ASP A 143 10.05 -7.42 -7.98
CA ASP A 143 10.45 -6.03 -8.23
C ASP A 143 9.89 -5.08 -7.15
N VAL A 144 8.59 -5.18 -6.85
CA VAL A 144 7.94 -4.37 -5.80
C VAL A 144 8.60 -4.60 -4.44
N LYS A 145 8.84 -5.86 -4.09
CA LYS A 145 9.48 -6.26 -2.82
C LYS A 145 10.92 -5.75 -2.72
N SER A 146 11.67 -5.77 -3.82
CA SER A 146 13.07 -5.29 -3.85
C SER A 146 13.18 -3.80 -3.52
N ARG A 147 12.15 -3.00 -3.85
CA ARG A 147 12.08 -1.57 -3.55
C ARG A 147 11.69 -1.26 -2.11
N GLY A 148 11.09 -2.22 -1.40
CA GLY A 148 10.60 -2.09 -0.03
C GLY A 148 11.61 -1.46 0.94
N PRO A 149 12.85 -1.96 1.07
CA PRO A 149 13.85 -1.40 1.98
C PRO A 149 14.12 0.10 1.76
N PHE A 150 14.15 0.54 0.50
CA PHE A 150 14.33 1.96 0.18
C PHE A 150 13.11 2.77 0.64
N ILE A 151 11.89 2.33 0.32
CA ILE A 151 10.65 2.98 0.76
C ILE A 151 10.61 3.12 2.28
N TYR A 152 10.90 2.04 3.02
CA TYR A 152 10.94 2.07 4.48
C TYR A 152 11.98 3.07 5.02
N SER A 153 13.18 3.11 4.46
CA SER A 153 14.22 4.05 4.89
C SER A 153 13.86 5.52 4.64
N VAL A 154 13.18 5.83 3.54
CA VAL A 154 12.68 7.19 3.26
C VAL A 154 11.57 7.57 4.23
N LEU A 155 10.63 6.66 4.51
CA LEU A 155 9.55 6.89 5.48
C LEU A 155 10.09 7.04 6.92
N GLU A 156 11.09 6.27 7.31
CA GLU A 156 11.78 6.40 8.60
C GLU A 156 12.51 7.75 8.69
N SER A 157 13.18 8.17 7.63
CA SER A 157 13.80 9.50 7.54
C SER A 157 12.78 10.62 7.68
N ALA A 158 11.60 10.47 7.08
CA ALA A 158 10.49 11.41 7.25
C ALA A 158 9.98 11.45 8.70
N GLN A 159 9.85 10.30 9.35
CA GLN A 159 9.48 10.23 10.75
C GLN A 159 10.52 10.91 11.65
N ALA A 160 11.80 10.64 11.43
CA ALA A 160 12.89 11.26 12.19
C ALA A 160 12.91 12.79 12.00
N PHE A 161 12.69 13.27 10.78
CA PHE A 161 12.56 14.70 10.47
C PHE A 161 11.40 15.36 11.23
N LEU A 162 10.21 14.74 11.21
CA LEU A 162 9.02 15.24 11.89
C LEU A 162 9.12 15.19 13.42
N ALA A 163 9.89 14.25 13.98
CA ALA A 163 10.17 14.20 15.41
C ALA A 163 11.05 15.37 15.87
N GLN A 164 12.01 15.79 15.03
CA GLN A 164 12.88 16.94 15.31
C GLN A 164 12.17 18.28 15.07
N HIS A 165 11.13 18.28 14.23
CA HIS A 165 10.32 19.45 13.91
C HIS A 165 8.84 19.16 14.12
N PRO A 166 8.38 19.11 15.38
CA PRO A 166 6.99 18.82 15.69
C PRO A 166 6.08 19.84 15.03
N PHE A 167 5.23 19.35 14.14
CA PHE A 167 4.15 20.12 13.55
C PHE A 167 2.87 19.76 14.29
N GLN A 168 2.18 20.77 14.82
CA GLN A 168 0.84 20.66 15.36
C GLN A 168 -0.12 21.15 14.27
N GLU A 169 -1.16 20.39 13.91
CA GLU A 169 -2.18 20.83 12.96
C GLU A 169 -2.70 22.23 13.36
N PRO A 170 -2.50 23.28 12.54
CA PRO A 170 -3.07 24.58 12.83
C PRO A 170 -4.53 24.56 12.39
N GLU A 171 -5.43 24.84 13.33
CA GLU A 171 -6.71 25.48 13.03
C GLU A 171 -6.44 26.69 12.12
N GLU A 172 -7.09 26.71 10.96
CA GLU A 172 -6.89 27.71 9.92
C GLU A 172 -7.29 29.11 10.42
N THR A 173 -6.32 29.90 10.90
CA THR A 173 -6.50 31.36 11.05
C THR A 173 -5.31 32.14 10.49
N LEU A 174 -5.55 32.64 9.27
CA LEU A 174 -5.20 33.96 8.72
C LEU A 174 -3.76 34.51 8.83
N THR A 175 -3.21 34.88 7.67
CA THR A 175 -2.98 36.28 7.19
C THR A 175 -1.88 36.29 6.14
N ASP A 176 -2.20 36.95 5.03
CA ASP A 176 -1.35 37.32 3.90
C ASP A 176 -0.40 38.46 4.29
N GLY A 177 0.84 38.44 3.79
CA GLY A 177 1.80 39.53 4.03
C GLY A 177 3.26 39.09 4.16
N LYS A 178 3.98 39.22 3.04
CA LYS A 178 5.43 39.48 2.82
C LYS A 178 6.46 38.95 3.84
N GLU A 179 7.40 38.17 3.29
CA GLU A 179 8.53 37.45 3.91
C GLU A 179 8.14 36.31 4.86
N VAL A 180 8.22 35.09 4.32
CA VAL A 180 8.08 33.85 5.11
C VAL A 180 9.27 33.77 6.07
N SER A 181 9.05 34.17 7.32
CA SER A 181 10.00 33.98 8.43
C SER A 181 10.60 32.56 8.38
N PRO A 182 11.90 32.35 8.70
CA PRO A 182 12.52 31.02 8.72
C PRO A 182 11.71 29.97 9.50
N ARG A 183 11.02 30.38 10.57
CA ARG A 183 10.10 29.51 11.32
C ARG A 183 8.91 29.03 10.48
N ARG A 184 8.29 29.93 9.70
CA ARG A 184 7.15 29.61 8.82
C ARG A 184 7.60 28.73 7.65
N ARG A 185 8.84 28.90 7.16
CA ARG A 185 9.44 27.98 6.17
C ARG A 185 9.58 26.57 6.73
N ILE A 186 10.13 26.42 7.93
CA ILE A 186 10.27 25.11 8.60
C ILE A 186 8.92 24.42 8.79
N LEU A 187 7.89 25.16 9.22
CA LEU A 187 6.53 24.63 9.39
C LEU A 187 5.91 24.15 8.08
N ASN A 188 6.05 24.92 6.99
CA ASN A 188 5.53 24.55 5.68
C ASN A 188 6.19 23.27 5.15
N VAL A 189 7.51 23.16 5.30
CA VAL A 189 8.27 21.97 4.92
C VAL A 189 7.83 20.77 5.76
N SER A 190 7.67 20.93 7.08
CA SER A 190 7.20 19.86 7.97
C SER A 190 5.81 19.37 7.58
N ARG A 191 4.88 20.27 7.26
CA ARG A 191 3.54 19.92 6.73
C ARG A 191 3.65 19.15 5.41
N SER A 192 4.50 19.61 4.49
CA SER A 192 4.70 18.96 3.18
C SER A 192 5.27 17.55 3.33
N VAL A 193 6.32 17.37 4.15
CA VAL A 193 6.92 16.07 4.45
C VAL A 193 5.90 15.13 5.07
N TRP A 194 5.08 15.61 6.03
CA TRP A 194 4.02 14.81 6.62
C TRP A 194 2.99 14.34 5.59
N LYS A 195 2.52 15.25 4.73
CA LYS A 195 1.55 14.91 3.68
C LYS A 195 2.12 13.89 2.70
N GLN A 196 3.34 14.10 2.20
CA GLN A 196 3.98 13.18 1.27
C GLN A 196 4.23 11.81 1.90
N ALA A 197 4.73 11.76 3.14
CA ALA A 197 4.97 10.50 3.84
C ALA A 197 3.67 9.70 4.05
N ASN A 198 2.55 10.35 4.36
CA ASN A 198 1.25 9.68 4.46
C ASN A 198 0.78 9.14 3.11
N VAL A 199 0.86 9.95 2.05
CA VAL A 199 0.49 9.50 0.69
C VAL A 199 1.33 8.30 0.26
N ALA A 200 2.65 8.37 0.45
CA ALA A 200 3.55 7.27 0.13
C ALA A 200 3.25 6.00 0.96
N SER A 201 2.95 6.15 2.25
CA SER A 201 2.57 5.03 3.11
C SER A 201 1.28 4.36 2.63
N ASP A 202 0.24 5.16 2.35
CA ASP A 202 -1.06 4.67 1.87
C ASP A 202 -0.93 3.96 0.52
N LEU A 203 -0.14 4.53 -0.40
CA LEU A 203 0.12 3.92 -1.72
C LEU A 203 0.88 2.59 -1.59
N TRP A 204 1.89 2.52 -0.72
CA TRP A 204 2.63 1.28 -0.47
C TRP A 204 1.75 0.19 0.12
N GLU A 205 0.93 0.51 1.13
CA GLU A 205 -0.02 -0.43 1.73
C GLU A 205 -1.04 -0.93 0.69
N LYS A 206 -1.60 -0.04 -0.12
CA LYS A 206 -2.55 -0.41 -1.20
C LYS A 206 -1.91 -1.29 -2.26
N LEU A 207 -0.76 -0.88 -2.80
CA LEU A 207 -0.07 -1.64 -3.85
C LEU A 207 0.28 -3.05 -3.37
N THR A 208 0.86 -3.18 -2.18
CA THR A 208 1.22 -4.48 -1.62
C THR A 208 0.00 -5.37 -1.35
N ALA A 209 -1.10 -4.81 -0.85
CA ALA A 209 -2.36 -5.54 -0.69
C ALA A 209 -2.90 -6.03 -2.05
N ARG A 210 -2.97 -5.15 -3.05
CA ARG A 210 -3.42 -5.49 -4.41
C ARG A 210 -2.56 -6.58 -5.05
N CYS A 211 -1.24 -6.54 -4.87
CA CYS A 211 -0.33 -7.58 -5.35
C CYS A 211 -0.70 -8.96 -4.78
N VAL A 212 -0.94 -9.03 -3.47
CA VAL A 212 -1.29 -10.27 -2.77
C VAL A 212 -2.67 -10.77 -3.20
N ASP A 213 -3.64 -9.88 -3.32
CA ASP A 213 -5.00 -10.25 -3.72
C ASP A 213 -5.05 -10.76 -5.15
N ARG A 214 -4.34 -10.11 -6.08
CA ARG A 214 -4.19 -10.57 -7.46
C ARG A 214 -3.51 -11.94 -7.52
N HIS A 215 -2.44 -12.14 -6.75
CA HIS A 215 -1.76 -13.44 -6.66
C HIS A 215 -2.72 -14.54 -6.18
N ARG A 216 -3.41 -14.32 -5.05
CA ARG A 216 -4.42 -15.26 -4.53
C ARG A 216 -5.55 -15.54 -5.51
N HIS A 217 -5.95 -14.55 -6.30
CA HIS A 217 -6.97 -14.74 -7.33
C HIS A 217 -6.46 -15.67 -8.43
N MET A 218 -5.23 -15.46 -8.93
CA MET A 218 -4.61 -16.36 -9.92
C MET A 218 -4.44 -17.79 -9.40
N GLU A 219 -4.00 -18.00 -8.14
CA GLU A 219 -3.87 -19.35 -7.56
C GLU A 219 -5.23 -20.08 -7.53
N ARG A 220 -6.28 -19.41 -7.03
CA ARG A 220 -7.63 -19.98 -6.98
C ARG A 220 -8.20 -20.27 -8.36
N THR A 221 -7.96 -19.38 -9.33
CA THR A 221 -8.39 -19.59 -10.71
C THR A 221 -7.68 -20.78 -11.34
N LEU A 222 -6.36 -20.90 -11.15
CA LEU A 222 -5.58 -22.02 -11.66
C LEU A 222 -6.05 -23.35 -11.08
N GLU A 223 -6.22 -23.42 -9.76
CA GLU A 223 -6.74 -24.60 -9.08
C GLU A 223 -8.10 -25.01 -9.65
N ARG A 224 -8.99 -24.03 -9.84
CA ARG A 224 -10.33 -24.29 -10.39
C ARG A 224 -10.31 -24.77 -11.84
N LEU A 225 -9.45 -24.18 -12.68
CA LEU A 225 -9.28 -24.62 -14.06
C LEU A 225 -8.74 -26.05 -14.15
N LEU A 226 -7.80 -26.41 -13.27
CA LEU A 226 -7.31 -27.79 -13.16
C LEU A 226 -8.41 -28.76 -12.71
N GLN A 227 -9.24 -28.37 -11.72
CA GLN A 227 -10.39 -29.17 -11.31
C GLN A 227 -11.38 -29.38 -12.47
N ILE A 228 -11.65 -28.34 -13.26
CA ILE A 228 -12.54 -28.45 -14.43
C ILE A 228 -11.93 -29.39 -15.48
N GLN A 229 -10.65 -29.27 -15.79
CA GLN A 229 -9.99 -30.16 -16.75
C GLN A 229 -10.06 -31.63 -16.30
N ALA A 230 -9.71 -31.91 -15.05
CA ALA A 230 -9.77 -33.27 -14.50
C ALA A 230 -11.20 -33.82 -14.51
N ALA A 231 -12.18 -33.04 -14.04
CA ALA A 231 -13.57 -33.46 -14.02
C ALA A 231 -14.15 -33.66 -15.44
N MET A 232 -13.75 -32.83 -16.41
CA MET A 232 -14.13 -33.02 -17.82
C MET A 232 -13.54 -34.29 -18.42
N GLU A 233 -12.29 -34.64 -18.09
CA GLU A 233 -11.65 -35.88 -18.53
C GLU A 233 -12.35 -37.10 -17.92
N GLU A 234 -12.60 -37.09 -16.61
CA GLU A 234 -13.36 -38.15 -15.92
C GLU A 234 -14.77 -38.32 -16.52
N LEU A 235 -15.48 -37.21 -16.77
CA LEU A 235 -16.81 -37.27 -17.38
C LEU A 235 -16.77 -37.75 -18.82
N ALA A 236 -15.75 -37.37 -19.60
CA ALA A 236 -15.61 -37.83 -20.97
C ALA A 236 -15.47 -39.36 -21.05
N VAL A 237 -14.67 -39.94 -20.16
CA VAL A 237 -14.49 -41.40 -20.04
C VAL A 237 -15.79 -42.07 -19.59
N ALA A 238 -16.46 -41.51 -18.58
CA ALA A 238 -17.74 -42.07 -18.09
C ALA A 238 -18.83 -42.04 -19.18
N LEU A 239 -18.90 -40.96 -19.97
CA LEU A 239 -19.82 -40.87 -21.11
C LEU A 239 -19.46 -41.86 -22.22
N GLU A 240 -18.18 -42.07 -22.52
CA GLU A 240 -17.75 -43.06 -23.52
C GLU A 240 -18.14 -44.48 -23.11
N GLN A 241 -17.96 -44.83 -21.84
CA GLN A 241 -18.40 -46.11 -21.29
C GLN A 241 -19.92 -46.25 -21.36
N ALA A 242 -20.67 -45.22 -20.98
CA ALA A 242 -22.13 -45.26 -20.99
C ALA A 242 -22.71 -45.36 -22.41
N GLU A 243 -22.12 -44.64 -23.37
CA GLU A 243 -22.44 -44.77 -24.79
C GLU A 243 -22.15 -46.19 -25.30
N GLY A 244 -21.01 -46.77 -24.92
CA GLY A 244 -20.66 -48.14 -25.27
C GLY A 244 -21.64 -49.20 -24.75
N VAL A 245 -22.12 -49.05 -23.51
CA VAL A 245 -23.16 -49.94 -22.93
C VAL A 245 -24.46 -49.81 -23.71
N ARG A 246 -24.90 -48.59 -24.02
CA ARG A 246 -26.13 -48.34 -24.78
C ARG A 246 -26.05 -48.89 -26.20
N ASP A 247 -24.92 -48.70 -26.86
CA ASP A 247 -24.72 -49.12 -28.26
C ASP A 247 -24.63 -50.65 -28.39
N ALA A 248 -24.35 -51.37 -27.29
CA ALA A 248 -24.36 -52.83 -27.24
C ALA A 248 -25.76 -53.45 -27.04
N TRP A 249 -26.81 -52.65 -26.85
CA TRP A 249 -28.16 -53.18 -26.64
C TRP A 249 -28.79 -53.69 -27.93
N GLU A 250 -29.27 -54.92 -27.89
CA GLU A 250 -30.04 -55.52 -28.97
C GLU A 250 -31.48 -54.96 -28.99
N PRO A 251 -32.10 -54.82 -30.18
CA PRO A 251 -33.52 -54.50 -30.28
C PRO A 251 -34.35 -55.53 -29.51
N VAL A 252 -35.38 -55.07 -28.80
CA VAL A 252 -36.24 -55.96 -27.98
C VAL A 252 -36.83 -57.14 -28.79
N GLY A 253 -37.05 -56.95 -30.10
CA GLY A 253 -37.55 -57.99 -30.99
C GLY A 253 -36.58 -59.15 -31.26
N ASP A 254 -35.29 -58.93 -31.03
CA ASP A 254 -34.23 -59.92 -31.27
C ASP A 254 -33.86 -60.70 -29.99
N LEU A 255 -34.39 -60.27 -28.83
CA LEU A 255 -34.13 -60.89 -27.54
C LEU A 255 -34.91 -62.21 -27.35
N PHE A 256 -34.27 -63.20 -26.77
CA PHE A 256 -34.95 -64.41 -26.31
C PHE A 256 -35.76 -64.13 -25.04
N ILE A 257 -36.97 -64.69 -24.96
CA ILE A 257 -37.88 -64.50 -23.81
C ILE A 257 -37.20 -64.84 -22.48
N ASP A 258 -36.41 -65.91 -22.44
CA ASP A 258 -35.72 -66.38 -21.25
C ASP A 258 -34.61 -65.42 -20.77
N SER A 259 -34.09 -64.55 -21.65
CA SER A 259 -33.07 -63.55 -21.34
C SER A 259 -33.63 -62.16 -21.00
N LEU A 260 -34.94 -61.93 -21.19
CA LEU A 260 -35.56 -60.61 -21.00
C LEU A 260 -35.35 -60.06 -19.59
N GLN A 261 -35.40 -60.93 -18.57
CA GLN A 261 -35.22 -60.50 -17.19
C GLN A 261 -33.80 -59.96 -16.94
N ASP A 262 -32.78 -60.63 -17.49
CA ASP A 262 -31.38 -60.21 -17.39
C ASP A 262 -31.16 -58.85 -18.07
N HIS A 263 -31.74 -58.64 -19.26
CA HIS A 263 -31.67 -57.35 -19.96
C HIS A 263 -32.40 -56.22 -19.21
N ILE A 264 -33.54 -56.52 -18.58
CA ILE A 264 -34.27 -55.56 -17.73
C ILE A 264 -33.41 -55.15 -16.54
N ASP A 265 -32.79 -56.12 -15.86
CA ASP A 265 -31.98 -55.84 -14.68
C ASP A 265 -30.67 -55.12 -15.04
N ALA A 266 -30.05 -55.46 -16.17
CA ALA A 266 -28.92 -54.70 -16.73
C ALA A 266 -29.30 -53.24 -17.04
N THR A 267 -30.47 -53.00 -17.63
CA THR A 267 -30.96 -51.64 -17.93
C THR A 267 -31.23 -50.84 -16.66
N LYS A 268 -31.74 -51.48 -15.59
CA LYS A 268 -31.92 -50.82 -14.29
C LYS A 268 -30.59 -50.43 -13.66
N LEU A 269 -29.61 -51.32 -13.69
CA LEU A 269 -28.27 -51.06 -13.17
C LEU A 269 -27.60 -49.92 -13.97
N PHE A 270 -27.71 -49.94 -15.30
CA PHE A 270 -27.23 -48.84 -16.14
C PHE A 270 -27.88 -47.49 -15.77
N LYS A 271 -29.19 -47.48 -15.49
CA LYS A 271 -29.88 -46.26 -15.03
C LYS A 271 -29.34 -45.75 -13.68
N GLU A 272 -28.94 -46.65 -12.78
CA GLU A 272 -28.26 -46.29 -11.52
C GLU A 272 -26.87 -45.70 -11.79
N GLU A 273 -26.08 -46.29 -12.71
CA GLU A 273 -24.76 -45.77 -13.11
C GLU A 273 -24.85 -44.37 -13.75
N LEU A 274 -25.88 -44.09 -14.55
CA LEU A 274 -26.11 -42.75 -15.12
C LEU A 274 -26.32 -41.66 -14.06
N THR A 275 -26.66 -42.01 -12.82
CA THR A 275 -26.74 -41.02 -11.73
C THR A 275 -25.37 -40.40 -11.42
N GLN A 276 -24.29 -41.19 -11.50
CA GLN A 276 -22.93 -40.69 -11.30
C GLN A 276 -22.52 -39.73 -12.42
N VAL A 277 -22.88 -40.04 -13.67
CA VAL A 277 -22.62 -39.17 -14.83
C VAL A 277 -23.38 -37.84 -14.68
N LYS A 278 -24.63 -37.90 -14.21
CA LYS A 278 -25.44 -36.70 -13.92
C LYS A 278 -24.82 -35.83 -12.82
N GLU A 279 -24.31 -36.45 -11.76
CA GLU A 279 -23.61 -35.74 -10.68
C GLU A 279 -22.31 -35.09 -11.17
N GLY A 280 -21.54 -35.79 -12.00
CA GLY A 280 -20.34 -35.25 -12.66
C GLY A 280 -20.66 -34.04 -13.53
N MET A 281 -21.71 -34.11 -14.35
CA MET A 281 -22.17 -32.98 -15.17
C MET A 281 -22.55 -31.76 -14.31
N LYS A 282 -23.29 -31.98 -13.22
CA LYS A 282 -23.65 -30.91 -12.28
C LYS A 282 -22.38 -30.30 -11.66
N HIS A 283 -21.45 -31.14 -11.22
CA HIS A 283 -20.21 -30.69 -10.60
C HIS A 283 -19.41 -29.78 -11.54
N ILE A 284 -19.17 -30.16 -12.79
CA ILE A 284 -18.40 -29.33 -13.74
C ILE A 284 -19.12 -28.02 -14.04
N ASN A 285 -20.45 -28.05 -14.20
CA ASN A 285 -21.22 -26.82 -14.41
C ASN A 285 -21.15 -25.88 -13.20
N ASP A 286 -21.17 -26.43 -11.97
CA ASP A 286 -20.99 -25.64 -10.74
C ASP A 286 -19.59 -25.04 -10.67
N LEU A 287 -18.54 -25.77 -11.08
CA LEU A 287 -17.16 -25.27 -11.17
C LEU A 287 -17.04 -24.14 -12.20
N ALA A 288 -17.60 -24.32 -13.39
CA ALA A 288 -17.60 -23.32 -14.47
C ALA A 288 -18.38 -22.05 -14.07
N HIS A 289 -19.50 -22.21 -13.36
CA HIS A 289 -20.27 -21.09 -12.83
C HIS A 289 -19.48 -20.32 -11.75
N GLN A 290 -18.76 -21.02 -10.87
CA GLN A 290 -17.91 -20.39 -9.86
C GLN A 290 -16.76 -19.58 -10.46
N LEU A 291 -16.18 -20.02 -11.59
CA LEU A 291 -15.22 -19.21 -12.35
C LEU A 291 -15.87 -17.93 -12.87
N ALA A 292 -17.06 -18.04 -13.48
CA ALA A 292 -17.77 -16.88 -14.04
C ALA A 292 -18.14 -15.84 -12.96
N ILE A 293 -18.53 -16.27 -11.75
CA ILE A 293 -18.75 -15.37 -10.60
C ILE A 293 -17.47 -14.63 -10.20
N SER A 294 -16.31 -15.23 -10.44
CA SER A 294 -15.00 -14.65 -10.15
C SER A 294 -14.45 -13.81 -11.32
N ASP A 295 -15.30 -13.39 -12.26
CA ASP A 295 -14.96 -12.65 -13.49
C ASP A 295 -13.95 -13.36 -14.40
N VAL A 296 -13.86 -14.70 -14.31
CA VAL A 296 -13.04 -15.51 -15.21
C VAL A 296 -13.94 -16.37 -16.08
N HIS A 297 -13.82 -16.19 -17.40
CA HIS A 297 -14.56 -16.98 -18.38
C HIS A 297 -13.66 -18.09 -18.90
N LEU A 298 -14.22 -19.29 -19.10
CA LEU A 298 -13.49 -20.38 -19.74
C LEU A 298 -12.99 -19.96 -21.13
N SER A 299 -11.83 -20.49 -21.53
CA SER A 299 -11.35 -20.34 -22.91
C SER A 299 -12.36 -20.93 -23.90
N MET A 300 -12.29 -20.48 -25.15
CA MET A 300 -13.20 -20.96 -26.20
C MET A 300 -13.11 -22.48 -26.36
N GLU A 301 -11.91 -23.04 -26.25
CA GLU A 301 -11.66 -24.48 -26.33
C GLU A 301 -12.33 -25.23 -25.18
N ASN A 302 -12.14 -24.76 -23.94
CA ASN A 302 -12.72 -25.38 -22.75
C ASN A 302 -14.25 -25.28 -22.75
N ALA A 303 -14.79 -24.13 -23.16
CA ALA A 303 -16.24 -23.91 -23.26
C ALA A 303 -16.88 -24.84 -24.31
N ARG A 304 -16.27 -25.00 -25.50
CA ARG A 304 -16.73 -25.93 -26.53
C ARG A 304 -16.68 -27.38 -26.06
N ALA A 305 -15.60 -27.77 -25.38
CA ALA A 305 -15.46 -29.12 -24.86
C ALA A 305 -16.53 -29.43 -23.79
N LEU A 306 -16.84 -28.48 -22.91
CA LEU A 306 -17.94 -28.61 -21.95
C LEU A 306 -19.31 -28.70 -22.65
N GLU A 307 -19.56 -27.88 -23.67
CA GLU A 307 -20.79 -27.93 -24.47
C GLU A 307 -20.96 -29.28 -25.21
N HIS A 308 -19.87 -29.84 -25.71
CA HIS A 308 -19.84 -31.16 -26.34
C HIS A 308 -20.22 -32.26 -25.34
N LEU A 309 -19.62 -32.27 -24.13
CA LEU A 309 -20.00 -33.21 -23.07
C LEU A 309 -21.48 -33.07 -22.70
N ASN A 310 -21.98 -31.84 -22.59
CA ASN A 310 -23.38 -31.57 -22.28
C ASN A 310 -24.32 -32.08 -23.39
N SER A 311 -23.89 -32.00 -24.65
CA SER A 311 -24.66 -32.52 -25.78
C SER A 311 -24.70 -34.05 -25.77
N ARG A 312 -23.56 -34.72 -25.53
CA ARG A 312 -23.48 -36.20 -25.40
C ARG A 312 -24.38 -36.72 -24.27
N TRP A 313 -24.29 -36.10 -23.10
CA TRP A 313 -25.14 -36.43 -21.96
C TRP A 313 -26.64 -36.33 -22.27
N LYS A 314 -27.07 -35.28 -23.00
CA LYS A 314 -28.49 -35.12 -23.40
C LYS A 314 -28.99 -36.24 -24.32
N VAL A 315 -28.11 -36.91 -25.05
CA VAL A 315 -28.49 -38.06 -25.91
C VAL A 315 -28.62 -39.35 -25.09
N LEU A 316 -27.92 -39.45 -23.95
CA LEU A 316 -28.02 -40.59 -23.02
C LEU A 316 -29.22 -40.49 -22.06
N GLN A 317 -29.71 -39.27 -21.81
CA GLN A 317 -30.85 -38.99 -20.94
C GLN A 317 -32.19 -39.41 -21.57
#